data_AF-U2L3P9-F1
#
_entry.id   AF-U2L3P9-F1
#
_cell.length_a   1.000
_cell.length_b   1.000
_cell.length_c   1.000
_cell.angle_alpha   90.00
_cell.angle_beta   90.00
_cell.angle_gamma   90.00
#
_symmetry.space_group_name_H-M   'P 1'
#
loop_
_entity.id
_entity.type
_entity.pdbx_description
1 polymer ?
#
loop_
_entity_poly.entity_id
_entity_poly.type
_entity_poly.pdbx_seq_one_letter_code
_entity_poly.pdbx_strand_id
1 'polypeptide(L)' 'MNILDVKINKFKYKNSKEIILKNLSLSVEPGELIVITGLSGCGGG' A
#
# COMPACT_ATOMS: atom_id res chain seq x y z
N MET A 1 -2.95 -19.98 2.06
CA MET A 1 -4.17 -19.38 2.66
C MET A 1 -3.68 -18.11 3.29
N ASN A 2 -3.89 -16.98 2.62
CA ASN A 2 -3.30 -15.73 3.04
C ASN A 2 -3.82 -15.30 4.42
N ILE A 3 -2.92 -14.75 5.24
CA ILE A 3 -3.28 -14.07 6.50
C ILE A 3 -3.66 -12.61 6.26
N LEU A 4 -3.25 -12.04 5.12
CA LEU A 4 -3.59 -10.68 4.70
C LEU A 4 -3.78 -10.64 3.18
N ASP A 5 -4.88 -10.06 2.74
CA ASP A 5 -5.15 -9.72 1.35
C ASP A 5 -5.58 -8.25 1.26
N VAL A 6 -4.82 -7.43 0.55
CA VAL A 6 -5.06 -6.00 0.37
C VAL A 6 -5.14 -5.68 -1.11
N LYS A 7 -6.20 -4.97 -1.51
CA LYS A 7 -6.34 -4.37 -2.83
C LYS A 7 -6.72 -2.90 -2.70
N ILE A 8 -5.86 -2.01 -3.20
CA ILE A 8 -6.09 -0.57 -3.25
C ILE A 8 -6.03 -0.14 -4.71
N ASN A 9 -7.17 0.28 -5.26
CA ASN A 9 -7.20 0.77 -6.63
C ASN A 9 -6.63 2.21 -6.70
N LYS A 10 -7.16 3.12 -5.86
CA LYS A 10 -6.69 4.51 -5.73
C LYS A 10 -6.91 4.99 -4.30
N PHE A 11 -5.91 5.60 -3.68
CA PHE A 11 -6.03 6.25 -2.37
C PHE A 11 -5.43 7.65 -2.39
N LYS A 12 -6.09 8.57 -1.69
CA LYS A 12 -5.64 9.93 -1.43
C LYS A 12 -6.14 10.42 -0.07
N TYR A 13 -5.40 11.35 0.54
CA TYR A 13 -5.89 12.07 1.72
C TYR A 13 -7.06 12.98 1.36
N LYS A 14 -7.94 13.24 2.34
CA LYS A 14 -9.20 13.98 2.18
C LYS A 14 -9.05 15.31 1.43
N ASN A 15 -7.99 16.07 1.72
CA ASN A 15 -7.72 17.38 1.14
C ASN A 15 -6.62 17.36 0.07
N SER A 16 -6.10 16.18 -0.28
CA SER A 16 -5.11 16.06 -1.34
C SER A 16 -5.76 15.96 -2.72
N LYS A 17 -5.17 16.66 -3.69
CA LYS A 17 -5.48 16.48 -5.12
C LYS A 17 -4.75 15.27 -5.71
N GLU A 18 -3.66 14.85 -5.09
CA GLU A 18 -2.81 13.78 -5.56
C GLU A 18 -3.27 12.42 -5.06
N ILE A 19 -3.31 11.43 -5.96
CA ILE A 19 -3.47 10.02 -5.60
C ILE A 19 -2.08 9.46 -5.29
N ILE A 20 -1.89 9.00 -4.07
CA ILE A 20 -0.59 8.59 -3.50
C ILE A 20 -0.38 7.07 -3.51
N LEU A 21 -1.45 6.27 -3.46
CA LEU A 21 -1.38 4.83 -3.74
C LEU A 21 -2.26 4.53 -4.96
N LYS A 22 -1.71 3.82 -5.94
CA LYS A 22 -2.38 3.46 -7.19
C LYS A 22 -2.12 1.99 -7.46
N ASN A 23 -3.18 1.23 -7.70
CA ASN A 23 -3.14 -0.18 -8.12
C ASN A 23 -2.23 -1.06 -7.24
N LEU A 24 -2.28 -0.90 -5.92
CA LEU A 24 -1.53 -1.74 -4.99
C LEU A 24 -2.33 -3.01 -4.70
N SER A 25 -1.71 -4.17 -4.91
CA SER A 25 -2.22 -5.46 -4.47
C SER A 25 -1.13 -6.16 -3.68
N LEU A 26 -1.46 -6.62 -2.46
CA LEU A 26 -0.54 -7.30 -1.55
C LEU A 26 -1.25 -8.48 -0.92
N SER A 27 -0.63 -9.65 -0.97
CA SER A 27 -1.03 -10.84 -0.23
C SER A 27 0.12 -11.29 0.65
N VAL A 28 -0.18 -11.76 1.87
CA VAL A 28 0.82 -12.28 2.81
C VAL A 28 0.40 -13.66 3.26
N GLU A 29 1.30 -14.63 3.09
CA GLU A 29 1.10 -16.00 3.57
C GLU A 29 1.64 -16.18 5.00
N PRO A 30 1.17 -17.17 5.77
CA PRO A 30 1.67 -17.45 7.11
C PRO A 30 3.19 -17.67 7.12
N GLY A 31 3.90 -16.92 7.98
CA GLY A 31 5.36 -17.01 8.12
C GLY A 31 6.16 -16.18 7.11
N GLU A 32 5.50 -15.47 6.20
CA GLU A 32 6.15 -14.60 5.20
C GLU A 32 6.56 -13.25 5.81
N LEU A 33 7.79 -12.81 5.53
CA LEU A 33 8.29 -11.48 5.88
C LEU A 33 8.35 -10.61 4.62
N ILE A 34 7.54 -9.56 4.58
CA ILE A 34 7.53 -8.59 3.49
C ILE A 34 8.05 -7.24 3.97
N VAL A 35 9.00 -6.69 3.23
CA VAL A 35 9.52 -5.34 3.46
C VAL A 35 8.97 -4.39 2.39
N ILE A 36 8.26 -3.36 2.82
CA ILE A 36 7.83 -2.25 1.98
C ILE A 36 8.79 -1.10 2.23
N THR A 37 9.43 -0.60 1.17
CA THR A 37 10.42 0.47 1.24
C THR A 37 10.19 1.49 0.14
N GLY A 38 10.74 2.69 0.33
CA GLY A 38 10.63 3.81 -0.59
C GLY A 38 11.34 5.04 -0.04
N LEU A 39 11.47 6.07 -0.88
CA LEU A 39 12.00 7.36 -0.45
C LEU A 39 11.10 7.98 0.62
N SER A 40 11.68 8.74 1.55
CA SER A 40 10.91 9.48 2.55
C SER A 40 9.83 10.34 1.87
N GLY A 41 8.58 10.22 2.33
CA GLY A 41 7.43 10.93 1.78
C GLY A 41 6.77 10.29 0.55
N CYS A 42 7.24 9.14 0.06
CA CYS A 42 6.67 8.50 -1.14
C CYS A 42 5.20 8.04 -0.98
N GLY A 43 4.74 7.84 0.26
CA GLY A 43 3.36 7.47 0.60
C GLY A 43 2.43 8.67 0.81
N GLY A 44 2.88 9.89 0.53
CA GLY A 44 2.20 11.13 0.89
C GLY A 44 2.67 11.68 2.24
N GLY A 45 2.81 13.01 2.31
CA GLY A 45 3.14 13.76 3.52
C GLY A 45 1.92 14.23 4.29
#